data_AF-A0A6I2V996-F1
#
_entry.id   AF-A0A6I2V996-F1
#
_cell.length_a   1.000
_cell.length_b   1.000
_cell.length_c   1.000
_cell.angle_alpha   90.00
_cell.angle_beta   90.00
_cell.angle_gamma   90.00
#
_symmetry.space_group_name_H-M   'P 1'
#
loop_
_entity.id
_entity.type
_entity.pdbx_description
1 polymer ?
#
loop_
_entity_poly.entity_id
_entity_poly.type
_entity_poly.pdbx_seq_one_letter_code
_entity_poly.pdbx_strand_id
1 'polypeptide(L)'
;MAEVKHDHYRTFGRREGENDFPNTLLAGIRSFMGAQVVPPIREELEAAGVKAGVLGMPWEGTNTCRPGTSYGPRAIRDTSEAYTPYHGEFQV
;
A
#
# COMPACT_ATOMS: atom_id res chain seq x y z
N MET A 1 0.07 -31.66 2.70
CA MET A 1 0.52 -30.37 2.16
C MET A 1 -0.71 -29.48 2.08
N ALA A 2 -0.75 -28.38 2.85
CA ALA A 2 -1.93 -27.54 2.94
C ALA A 2 -2.11 -26.74 1.63
N GLU A 3 -3.33 -26.71 1.12
CA GLU A 3 -3.73 -25.99 -0.09
C GLU A 3 -3.42 -24.49 0.07
N VAL A 4 -2.53 -23.97 -0.78
CA VAL A 4 -2.23 -22.54 -0.83
C VAL A 4 -3.38 -21.86 -1.54
N LYS A 5 -4.33 -21.33 -0.75
CA LYS A 5 -5.36 -20.43 -1.28
C LYS A 5 -4.69 -19.16 -1.81
N HIS A 6 -4.63 -19.02 -3.13
CA HIS A 6 -4.24 -17.78 -3.79
C HIS A 6 -5.36 -16.76 -3.59
N ASP A 7 -5.36 -16.11 -2.43
CA ASP A 7 -6.21 -14.96 -2.20
C ASP A 7 -5.60 -13.76 -2.94
N HIS A 8 -6.38 -13.11 -3.81
CA HIS A 8 -5.90 -12.01 -4.64
C HIS A 8 -5.40 -10.81 -3.81
N TYR A 9 -5.78 -10.74 -2.54
CA TYR A 9 -5.27 -9.76 -1.56
C TYR A 9 -3.92 -10.13 -0.93
N ARG A 10 -3.50 -11.39 -1.03
CA ARG A 10 -2.25 -11.93 -0.46
C ARG A 10 -1.12 -12.06 -1.46
N THR A 11 -1.39 -11.91 -2.76
CA THR A 11 -0.32 -11.65 -3.74
C THR A 11 0.24 -10.27 -3.46
N PHE A 12 1.16 -10.18 -2.49
CA PHE A 12 1.87 -8.96 -2.18
C PHE A 12 2.56 -8.45 -3.44
N GLY A 13 2.63 -7.14 -3.62
CA GLY A 13 3.40 -6.53 -4.70
C GLY A 13 4.90 -6.85 -4.69
N ARG A 14 5.39 -7.68 -3.77
CA ARG A 14 6.69 -8.32 -3.81
C ARG A 14 6.58 -9.69 -4.48
N ARG A 15 7.41 -9.90 -5.50
CA ARG A 15 7.67 -11.25 -6.02
C ARG A 15 8.18 -12.10 -4.86
N GLU A 16 7.57 -13.27 -4.67
CA GLU A 16 8.02 -14.23 -3.65
C GLU A 16 9.51 -14.57 -3.91
N GLY A 17 10.40 -14.29 -2.94
CA GLY A 17 11.82 -14.63 -3.00
C GLY A 17 12.84 -13.48 -3.18
N GLU A 18 12.42 -12.23 -3.34
CA GLU A 18 13.37 -11.09 -3.38
C GLU A 18 13.67 -10.52 -1.99
N ASN A 19 14.88 -10.77 -1.50
CA ASN A 19 15.49 -10.07 -0.35
C ASN A 19 16.22 -8.76 -0.77
N ASP A 20 16.12 -8.39 -2.05
CA ASP A 20 16.77 -7.21 -2.60
C ASP A 20 15.96 -5.93 -2.40
N PHE A 21 16.62 -4.79 -2.59
CA PHE A 21 16.08 -3.44 -2.42
C PHE A 21 14.65 -3.31 -2.98
N PRO A 22 13.71 -2.74 -2.20
CA PRO A 22 12.30 -2.96 -2.43
C PRO A 22 11.73 -1.94 -3.41
N ASN A 23 12.14 -1.97 -4.69
CA ASN A 23 11.39 -1.41 -5.81
C ASN A 23 12.25 -1.38 -7.09
N THR A 24 11.86 -2.17 -8.08
CA THR A 24 11.84 -1.54 -9.40
C THR A 24 10.66 -0.58 -9.33
N LEU A 25 10.87 0.75 -9.36
CA LEU A 25 9.84 1.82 -9.31
C LEU A 25 8.72 1.70 -10.38
N LEU A 26 8.73 0.62 -11.14
CA LEU A 26 7.91 0.35 -12.32
C LEU A 26 7.13 -0.96 -12.18
N ALA A 27 7.32 -1.74 -11.10
CA ALA A 27 6.74 -3.07 -10.94
C ALA A 27 6.07 -3.27 -9.56
N GLY A 28 5.25 -4.30 -9.43
CA GLY A 28 4.55 -4.63 -8.17
C GLY A 28 3.17 -3.99 -8.02
N ILE A 29 2.38 -4.50 -7.06
CA ILE A 29 1.05 -3.97 -6.72
C ILE A 29 1.20 -2.63 -6.02
N ARG A 30 0.47 -1.62 -6.50
CA ARG A 30 0.50 -0.25 -5.99
C ARG A 30 -0.32 -0.10 -4.71
N SER A 31 0.27 -0.47 -3.58
CA SER A 31 -0.18 -0.10 -2.24
C SER A 31 0.50 1.19 -1.77
N PHE A 32 0.04 1.76 -0.65
CA PHE A 32 0.64 2.97 -0.08
C PHE A 32 2.07 2.68 0.38
N MET A 33 3.07 3.34 -0.21
CA MET A 33 4.51 3.15 0.05
C MET A 33 4.97 1.69 -0.07
N GLY A 34 4.30 0.87 -0.88
CA GLY A 34 4.60 -0.57 -0.97
C GLY A 34 4.23 -1.37 0.29
N ALA A 35 3.44 -0.80 1.20
CA ALA A 35 3.02 -1.46 2.43
C ALA A 35 2.19 -2.73 2.17
N GLN A 36 2.21 -3.65 3.14
CA GLN A 36 1.38 -4.84 3.11
C GLN A 36 -0.10 -4.49 3.07
N VAL A 37 -0.85 -5.11 2.16
CA VAL A 37 -2.32 -5.03 2.15
C VAL A 37 -2.86 -6.09 3.08
N VAL A 38 -3.60 -5.68 4.10
CA VAL A 38 -4.31 -6.57 5.03
C VAL A 38 -5.79 -6.19 5.01
N PRO A 39 -6.71 -7.14 4.90
CA PRO A 39 -8.13 -6.86 5.05
C PRO A 39 -8.41 -6.10 6.34
N PRO A 40 -9.35 -5.15 6.35
CA PRO A 40 -9.71 -4.37 7.54
C PRO A 40 -10.60 -5.19 8.50
N ILE A 41 -10.18 -6.42 8.80
CA ILE A 41 -10.82 -7.39 9.68
C ILE A 41 -9.97 -7.46 10.94
N ARG A 42 -10.58 -7.27 12.10
CA ARG A 42 -9.87 -7.14 13.39
C ARG A 42 -8.88 -8.29 13.61
N GLU A 43 -9.35 -9.52 13.45
CA GLU A 43 -8.59 -10.72 13.74
C GLU A 43 -7.38 -10.85 12.80
N GLU A 44 -7.52 -10.42 11.55
CA GLU A 44 -6.42 -10.43 10.57
C GLU A 44 -5.39 -9.33 10.85
N LEU A 45 -5.84 -8.14 11.25
CA LEU A 45 -4.96 -7.04 11.64
C LEU A 45 -4.14 -7.40 12.89
N GLU A 46 -4.78 -8.02 13.88
CA GLU A 46 -4.13 -8.50 15.10
C GLU A 46 -3.13 -9.63 14.81
N ALA A 47 -3.52 -10.61 13.99
CA ALA A 47 -2.64 -11.71 13.56
C ALA A 47 -1.42 -11.23 12.74
N ALA A 48 -1.59 -10.19 11.91
CA ALA A 48 -0.52 -9.57 11.15
C ALA A 48 0.33 -8.58 11.98
N GLY A 49 0.01 -8.36 13.26
CA GLY A 49 0.75 -7.47 14.14
C GLY A 49 0.68 -5.99 13.75
N VAL A 50 -0.33 -5.59 12.98
CA VAL A 50 -0.49 -4.23 12.45
C VAL A 50 -0.66 -3.24 13.60
N LYS A 51 0.12 -2.15 13.58
CA LYS A 51 0.05 -1.06 14.57
C LYS A 51 -0.58 0.21 14.03
N ALA A 52 -0.49 0.42 12.73
CA ALA A 52 -1.08 1.53 12.03
C ALA A 52 -1.50 1.08 10.63
N GLY A 53 -2.58 1.65 10.11
CA GLY A 53 -3.09 1.37 8.77
C GLY A 53 -3.39 2.66 8.02
N VAL A 54 -3.24 2.62 6.70
CA VAL A 54 -3.60 3.73 5.81
C VAL A 54 -4.84 3.32 5.02
N LEU A 55 -5.93 4.06 5.22
CA LEU A 55 -7.21 3.84 4.54
C LEU A 55 -7.52 5.01 3.62
N GLY A 56 -7.84 4.69 2.37
CA GLY A 56 -8.32 5.68 1.40
C GLY A 56 -9.84 5.71 1.35
N MET A 57 -10.45 6.88 1.50
CA MET A 57 -11.88 7.11 1.29
C MET A 57 -12.09 7.81 -0.05
N PRO A 58 -12.49 7.10 -1.13
CA PRO A 58 -12.68 7.68 -2.46
C PRO A 58 -14.05 8.37 -2.55
N TRP A 59 -14.20 9.47 -1.82
CA TRP A 59 -15.46 10.20 -1.74
C TRP A 59 -15.25 11.69 -1.98
N GLU A 60 -16.13 12.29 -2.80
CA GLU A 60 -16.06 13.72 -3.12
C GLU A 60 -17.44 14.39 -3.18
N GLY A 61 -18.43 13.86 -2.46
CA GLY A 61 -19.83 14.31 -2.53
C GLY A 61 -20.09 15.75 -2.05
N THR A 62 -19.13 16.39 -1.40
CA THR A 62 -19.22 17.79 -0.91
C THR A 62 -18.48 18.80 -1.80
N ASN A 63 -17.92 18.35 -2.93
CA ASN A 63 -17.19 19.23 -3.82
C ASN A 63 -18.14 20.19 -4.56
N THR A 64 -17.84 21.49 -4.53
CA THR A 64 -18.65 22.54 -5.18
C THR A 64 -18.03 23.07 -6.48
N CYS A 65 -16.79 22.68 -6.80
CA CYS A 65 -16.06 23.21 -7.96
C CYS A 65 -15.54 22.07 -8.85
N ARG A 66 -14.24 21.77 -8.80
CA ARG A 66 -13.61 20.83 -9.74
C ARG A 66 -13.65 19.40 -9.18
N PRO A 67 -14.37 18.46 -9.81
CA PRO A 67 -14.38 17.06 -9.40
C PRO A 67 -13.02 16.40 -9.70
N GLY A 68 -12.79 15.25 -9.07
CA GLY A 68 -11.61 14.41 -9.26
C GLY A 68 -10.97 13.92 -7.96
N THR A 69 -11.39 14.43 -6.80
CA THR A 69 -10.77 14.08 -5.51
C THR A 69 -11.05 12.62 -5.12
N SER A 70 -12.11 12.01 -5.64
CA SER A 70 -12.38 10.57 -5.45
C SER A 70 -11.29 9.66 -6.01
N TYR A 71 -10.55 10.10 -7.03
CA TYR A 71 -9.38 9.40 -7.56
C TYR A 71 -8.12 9.57 -6.70
N GLY A 72 -8.13 10.53 -5.77
CA GLY A 72 -7.00 10.89 -4.90
C GLY A 72 -6.37 9.70 -4.19
N PRO A 73 -7.12 8.82 -3.51
CA PRO A 73 -6.54 7.66 -2.85
C PRO A 73 -5.80 6.69 -3.77
N ARG A 74 -6.17 6.59 -5.05
CA ARG A 74 -5.41 5.80 -6.03
C ARG A 74 -4.14 6.55 -6.45
N ALA A 75 -4.27 7.81 -6.82
CA ALA A 75 -3.13 8.64 -7.23
C ALA A 75 -2.05 8.75 -6.14
N ILE A 76 -2.44 8.84 -4.87
CA ILE A 76 -1.51 8.87 -3.72
C ILE A 76 -0.76 7.54 -3.62
N ARG A 77 -1.42 6.38 -3.80
CA ARG A 77 -0.73 5.08 -3.78
C ARG A 77 0.30 4.99 -4.90
N ASP A 78 -0.10 5.35 -6.13
CA ASP A 78 0.77 5.27 -7.29
C ASP A 78 2.03 6.14 -7.15
N THR A 79 1.86 7.37 -6.63
CA THR A 79 2.97 8.31 -6.44
C THR A 79 3.82 8.02 -5.20
N SER A 80 3.27 7.33 -4.21
CA SER A 80 3.96 7.07 -2.93
C SER A 80 5.18 6.13 -3.03
N GLU A 81 5.34 5.41 -4.14
CA GLU A 81 6.46 4.48 -4.34
C GLU A 81 7.82 5.19 -4.45
N ALA A 82 7.82 6.46 -4.82
CA ALA A 82 9.05 7.26 -4.92
C ALA A 82 9.64 7.62 -3.54
N TYR A 83 8.88 7.44 -2.44
CA TYR A 83 9.37 7.75 -1.11
C TYR A 83 10.23 6.62 -0.56
N THR A 84 11.39 6.99 -0.02
CA THR A 84 12.29 6.09 0.70
C THR A 84 12.08 6.21 2.21
N PRO A 85 12.34 5.13 2.98
CA PRO A 85 12.18 5.15 4.43
C PRO A 85 13.21 6.02 5.16
N TYR A 86 14.29 6.40 4.49
CA TYR A 86 15.37 7.17 5.07
C TYR A 86 15.97 8.12 4.02
N HIS A 87 16.31 9.32 4.49
CA HIS A 87 16.87 10.39 3.69
C HIS A 87 18.10 10.95 4.40
N GLY A 88 19.28 10.65 3.86
CA GLY A 88 20.55 10.80 4.56
C GLY A 88 21.04 12.23 4.77
N GLU A 89 20.42 13.20 4.09
CA GLU A 89 20.80 14.61 4.18
C GLU A 89 20.30 15.34 5.44
N PHE A 90 19.39 14.76 6.21
CA PHE A 90 18.87 15.38 7.45
C PHE A 90 19.53 14.90 8.75
N GLN A 91 20.59 14.08 8.66
CA GLN A 91 21.43 13.75 9.81
C GLN A 91 22.65 14.69 9.84
N VAL A 92 22.52 15.78 10.61
CA VAL A 92 23.64 16.60 11.11
C VAL A 92 23.89 16.22 12.56
#